data_AF-R8WY98-F1
#
_entry.id   AF-R8WY98-F1
#
_cell.length_a   1.000
_cell.length_b   1.000
_cell.length_c   1.000
_cell.angle_alpha   90.00
_cell.angle_beta   90.00
_cell.angle_gamma   90.00
#
_symmetry.space_group_name_H-M   'P 1'
#
loop_
_entity.id
_entity.type
_entity.pdbx_description
1 polymer ?
#
loop_
_entity_poly.entity_id
_entity_poly.type
_entity_poly.pdbx_seq_one_letter_code
_entity_poly.pdbx_strand_id
1 'polypeptide(L)'
;MRQQGTEIASGGSTTIIAGRDLNAEAAQVTASGDIGVAAGRDVKLTTATESDYHYKEETKTKKGFLKKTTTHTIDEESATYEKGSSLSGNNVSVTAGNDVTVKGSSIIGDGDVALKAGHDVNVVAATDEQSSYHLKEKKKSGLMGSGGIGFTIGTNSTRHQVNEDGTTQSQSVSTVGSTGGNVSIIADSKAHISGADVIAAKNLNVVAGEIAVDPGNDLLRRKETYEQKKSGLTLSVSSAITDAAMAANNAIKRGSEVSDDRLKALYGVKAAQDMWVAGSGAASVAGGGRRRYECRSCGTECRLQQKHIDL
;
A
#
# COMPACT_ATOMS: atom_id res chain seq x y z
N MET A 1 -20.65 -1.84 -1.11
CA MET A 1 -21.70 -1.51 -0.14
C MET A 1 -21.51 -0.07 0.28
N ARG A 2 -22.59 0.71 0.41
CA ARG A 2 -22.53 2.10 0.88
C ARG A 2 -23.36 2.24 2.15
N GLN A 3 -22.89 3.05 3.09
CA GLN A 3 -23.53 3.32 4.36
C GLN A 3 -24.35 4.61 4.26
N GLN A 4 -25.61 4.51 4.66
CA GLN A 4 -26.49 5.66 4.80
C GLN A 4 -26.41 6.13 6.26
N GLY A 5 -25.72 7.24 6.48
CA GLY A 5 -25.57 7.84 7.80
C GLY A 5 -26.80 8.64 8.24
N THR A 6 -26.79 9.10 9.48
CA THR A 6 -27.78 10.09 9.96
C THR A 6 -27.35 11.48 9.53
N GLU A 7 -28.27 12.30 9.02
CA GLU A 7 -28.00 13.70 8.68
C GLU A 7 -28.90 14.64 9.50
N ILE A 8 -28.31 15.66 10.12
CA ILE A 8 -28.99 16.73 10.83
C ILE A 8 -28.46 18.05 10.26
N ALA A 9 -29.34 18.83 9.64
CA ALA A 9 -29.02 20.17 9.14
C ALA A 9 -29.93 21.19 9.84
N SER A 10 -29.34 22.22 10.46
CA SER A 10 -30.07 23.29 11.14
C SER A 10 -29.58 24.67 10.69
N GLY A 11 -30.51 25.58 10.42
CA GLY A 11 -30.20 26.99 10.16
C GLY A 11 -29.86 27.81 11.41
N GLY A 12 -29.92 27.19 12.60
CA GLY A 12 -29.54 27.79 13.88
C GLY A 12 -28.68 26.83 14.69
N SER A 13 -28.65 26.98 16.02
CA SER A 13 -27.91 26.08 16.89
C SER A 13 -28.55 24.70 16.99
N THR A 14 -27.74 23.67 17.23
CA THR A 14 -28.17 22.29 17.43
C THR A 14 -27.68 21.80 18.80
N THR A 15 -28.54 21.14 19.57
CA THR A 15 -28.16 20.53 20.85
C THR A 15 -28.58 19.07 20.88
N ILE A 16 -27.63 18.19 21.17
CA ILE A 16 -27.83 16.74 21.25
C ILE A 16 -27.48 16.31 22.66
N ILE A 17 -28.45 15.74 23.38
CA ILE A 17 -28.29 15.32 24.77
C ILE A 17 -28.65 13.85 24.88
N ALA A 18 -27.73 13.05 25.43
CA ALA A 18 -27.94 11.66 25.76
C ALA A 18 -27.89 11.46 27.29
N GLY A 19 -28.88 10.75 27.83
CA GLY A 19 -28.92 10.48 29.28
C GLY A 19 -27.74 9.63 29.77
N ARG A 20 -27.16 8.79 28.90
CA ARG A 20 -26.00 7.96 29.24
C ARG A 20 -24.92 8.02 28.17
N ASP A 21 -25.12 7.38 27.02
CA ASP A 21 -24.12 7.30 25.96
C ASP A 21 -24.68 7.90 24.67
N LEU A 22 -23.81 8.56 23.90
CA LEU A 22 -24.08 8.98 22.53
C LEU A 22 -23.10 8.26 21.61
N ASN A 23 -23.61 7.46 20.69
CA ASN A 23 -22.81 6.83 19.64
C ASN A 23 -23.31 7.34 18.28
N ALA A 24 -22.44 7.98 17.53
CA ALA A 24 -22.71 8.45 16.18
C ALA A 24 -21.78 7.73 15.21
N GLU A 25 -22.36 7.03 14.23
CA GLU A 25 -21.66 6.26 13.21
C GLU A 25 -22.00 6.85 11.84
N ALA A 26 -20.99 7.34 11.12
CA ALA A 26 -21.16 8.08 9.86
C ALA A 26 -22.23 9.19 9.92
N ALA A 27 -22.43 9.80 11.10
CA ALA A 27 -23.45 10.82 11.30
C ALA A 27 -22.92 12.20 10.90
N GLN A 28 -23.71 12.97 10.17
CA GLN A 28 -23.37 14.32 9.74
C GLN A 28 -24.31 15.33 10.42
N VAL A 29 -23.75 16.22 11.23
CA VAL A 29 -24.48 17.29 11.91
C VAL A 29 -23.89 18.62 11.47
N THR A 30 -24.69 19.41 10.76
CA THR A 30 -24.32 20.74 10.28
C THR A 30 -25.27 21.77 10.85
N ALA A 31 -24.74 22.79 11.51
CA ALA A 31 -25.50 23.89 12.09
C ALA A 31 -24.92 25.23 11.64
N SER A 32 -25.75 26.18 11.23
CA SER A 32 -25.27 27.56 11.00
C SER A 32 -24.94 28.28 12.31
N GLY A 33 -25.52 27.83 13.43
CA GLY A 33 -25.19 28.28 14.78
C GLY A 33 -24.25 27.30 15.50
N ASP A 34 -24.36 27.25 16.82
CA ASP A 34 -23.49 26.42 17.65
C ASP A 34 -23.99 24.97 17.71
N ILE A 35 -23.06 24.02 17.87
CA ILE A 35 -23.36 22.61 18.16
C ILE A 35 -22.95 22.32 19.60
N GLY A 36 -23.91 21.86 20.40
CA GLY A 36 -23.67 21.32 21.74
C GLY A 36 -24.01 19.83 21.79
N VAL A 37 -23.04 18.99 22.16
CA VAL A 37 -23.24 17.55 22.36
C VAL A 37 -22.91 17.22 23.81
N ALA A 38 -23.85 16.58 24.51
CA ALA A 38 -23.67 16.18 25.90
C ALA A 38 -24.13 14.74 26.14
N ALA A 39 -23.32 13.95 26.84
CA ALA A 39 -23.71 12.63 27.32
C ALA A 39 -23.37 12.44 28.80
N GLY A 40 -24.25 11.74 29.53
CA GLY A 40 -24.05 11.46 30.96
C GLY A 40 -22.81 10.60 31.26
N ARG A 41 -22.34 9.82 30.29
CA ARG A 41 -21.15 8.97 30.37
C ARG A 41 -20.25 9.16 29.16
N ASP A 42 -20.56 8.59 27.99
CA ASP A 42 -19.63 8.58 26.86
C ASP A 42 -20.19 9.27 25.62
N VAL A 43 -19.34 9.98 24.88
CA VAL A 43 -19.63 10.44 23.50
C VAL A 43 -18.65 9.77 22.55
N LYS A 44 -19.18 9.03 21.57
CA LYS A 44 -18.40 8.36 20.53
C LYS A 44 -18.86 8.83 19.16
N LEU A 45 -17.94 9.44 18.43
CA LEU A 45 -18.06 9.75 17.01
C LEU A 45 -17.14 8.79 16.27
N THR A 46 -17.73 7.87 15.53
CA THR A 46 -17.03 6.78 14.87
C THR A 46 -17.39 6.68 13.40
N THR A 47 -16.68 5.80 12.71
CA THR A 47 -16.82 5.52 11.30
C THR A 47 -17.82 4.41 11.03
N ALA A 48 -18.39 4.41 9.83
CA ALA A 48 -19.08 3.25 9.27
C ALA A 48 -18.28 2.71 8.09
N THR A 49 -18.03 1.39 8.09
CA THR A 49 -17.28 0.72 7.03
C THR A 49 -18.12 0.60 5.76
N GLU A 50 -17.61 1.19 4.68
CA GLU A 50 -18.03 0.95 3.31
C GLU A 50 -17.05 -0.01 2.64
N SER A 51 -17.50 -0.75 1.62
CA SER A 51 -16.65 -1.69 0.92
C SER A 51 -16.89 -1.66 -0.58
N ASP A 52 -15.82 -1.64 -1.36
CA ASP A 52 -15.87 -1.88 -2.78
C ASP A 52 -15.16 -3.19 -3.09
N TYR A 53 -15.74 -3.92 -4.03
CA TYR A 53 -15.23 -5.21 -4.48
C TYR A 53 -15.30 -5.26 -6.00
N HIS A 54 -14.17 -5.53 -6.63
CA HIS A 54 -14.05 -5.71 -8.05
C HIS A 54 -13.44 -7.06 -8.34
N TYR A 55 -14.08 -7.83 -9.21
CA TYR A 55 -13.56 -9.09 -9.70
C TYR A 55 -13.67 -9.12 -11.22
N LYS A 56 -12.54 -9.41 -11.88
CA LYS A 56 -12.47 -9.51 -13.32
C LYS A 56 -11.61 -10.70 -13.73
N GLU A 57 -12.19 -11.56 -14.56
CA GLU A 57 -11.51 -12.70 -15.15
C GLU A 57 -11.59 -12.61 -16.68
N GLU A 58 -10.44 -12.65 -17.35
CA GLU A 58 -10.36 -12.62 -18.81
C GLU A 58 -9.47 -13.74 -19.34
N THR A 59 -9.95 -14.44 -20.38
CA THR A 59 -9.15 -15.39 -21.14
C THR A 59 -9.04 -14.96 -22.60
N LYS A 60 -7.83 -14.60 -23.04
CA LYS A 60 -7.53 -14.18 -24.43
C LYS A 60 -6.69 -15.24 -25.14
N THR A 61 -7.19 -15.72 -26.28
CA THR A 61 -6.46 -16.69 -27.12
C THR A 61 -6.08 -16.07 -28.45
N LYS A 62 -4.78 -16.04 -28.76
CA LYS A 62 -4.22 -15.65 -30.06
C LYS A 62 -3.73 -16.89 -30.79
N LYS A 63 -4.18 -17.08 -32.04
CA LYS A 63 -3.75 -18.17 -32.93
C LYS A 63 -2.97 -17.59 -34.11
N GLY A 64 -1.91 -18.27 -34.53
CA GLY A 64 -1.19 -18.03 -35.77
C GLY A 64 -0.83 -19.36 -36.44
N PHE A 65 -0.21 -19.31 -37.61
CA PHE A 65 -0.02 -20.45 -38.52
C PHE A 65 0.52 -21.74 -37.86
N LEU A 66 1.38 -21.66 -36.83
CA LEU A 66 1.90 -22.82 -36.10
C LEU A 66 2.03 -22.59 -34.57
N LYS A 67 1.36 -21.55 -34.04
CA LYS A 67 1.51 -21.13 -32.63
C LYS A 67 0.17 -20.74 -32.01
N LYS A 68 -0.05 -21.13 -30.76
CA LYS A 68 -1.19 -20.72 -29.93
C LYS A 68 -0.67 -20.04 -28.66
N THR A 69 -1.22 -18.89 -28.30
CA THR A 69 -0.95 -18.23 -27.03
C THR A 69 -2.29 -17.97 -26.33
N THR A 70 -2.48 -18.60 -25.17
CA THR A 70 -3.60 -18.35 -24.28
C THR A 70 -3.09 -17.55 -23.09
N THR A 71 -3.70 -16.40 -22.84
CA THR A 71 -3.43 -15.55 -21.68
C THR A 71 -4.67 -15.55 -20.80
N HIS A 72 -4.54 -15.97 -19.56
CA HIS A 72 -5.58 -15.98 -18.54
C HIS A 72 -5.18 -14.97 -17.47
N THR A 73 -6.06 -14.01 -17.18
CA THR A 73 -5.83 -12.96 -16.19
C THR A 73 -6.99 -12.93 -15.21
N ILE A 74 -6.67 -12.89 -13.93
CA ILE A 74 -7.60 -12.62 -12.84
C ILE A 74 -7.11 -11.36 -12.16
N ASP A 75 -7.98 -10.38 -12.04
CA ASP A 75 -7.77 -9.16 -11.28
C ASP A 75 -8.90 -9.10 -10.25
N GLU A 76 -8.56 -9.19 -8.97
CA GLU A 76 -9.48 -9.08 -7.84
C GLU A 76 -8.98 -7.97 -6.93
N GLU A 77 -9.86 -7.07 -6.56
CA GLU A 77 -9.55 -5.90 -5.75
C GLU A 77 -10.67 -5.71 -4.74
N SER A 78 -10.32 -5.54 -3.48
CA SER A 78 -11.24 -5.21 -2.40
C SER A 78 -10.67 -4.05 -1.61
N ALA A 79 -11.49 -3.04 -1.36
CA ALA A 79 -11.13 -1.93 -0.51
C ALA A 79 -12.26 -1.67 0.49
N THR A 80 -11.91 -1.44 1.74
CA THR A 80 -12.83 -0.93 2.75
C THR A 80 -12.45 0.50 3.10
N TYR A 81 -13.47 1.36 3.19
CA TYR A 81 -13.32 2.77 3.51
C TYR A 81 -14.12 3.09 4.77
N GLU A 82 -13.52 3.82 5.69
CA GLU A 82 -14.13 4.20 6.96
C GLU A 82 -14.75 5.60 6.85
N LYS A 83 -16.07 5.67 6.71
CA LYS A 83 -16.78 6.96 6.61
C LYS A 83 -17.06 7.54 8.00
N GLY A 84 -16.33 8.60 8.36
CA GLY A 84 -16.43 9.28 9.65
C GLY A 84 -17.75 9.99 9.93
N SER A 85 -18.01 10.22 11.21
CA SER A 85 -19.00 11.20 11.64
C SER A 85 -18.44 12.62 11.51
N SER A 86 -19.29 13.61 11.26
CA SER A 86 -18.91 15.02 11.11
C SER A 86 -19.81 15.93 11.92
N LEU A 87 -19.21 16.79 12.74
CA LEU A 87 -19.88 17.90 13.43
C LEU A 87 -19.31 19.22 12.89
N SER A 88 -20.15 20.06 12.29
CA SER A 88 -19.75 21.33 11.70
C SER A 88 -20.68 22.47 12.11
N GLY A 89 -20.15 23.50 12.77
CA GLY A 89 -20.95 24.68 13.12
C GLY A 89 -20.11 25.88 13.50
N ASN A 90 -20.74 26.91 14.08
CA ASN A 90 -20.03 28.11 14.52
C ASN A 90 -19.11 27.77 15.70
N ASN A 91 -19.64 27.51 16.90
CA ASN A 91 -18.88 26.88 17.97
C ASN A 91 -19.30 25.42 18.12
N VAL A 92 -18.38 24.53 18.45
CA VAL A 92 -18.69 23.12 18.72
C VAL A 92 -18.21 22.72 20.10
N SER A 93 -19.13 22.28 20.95
CA SER A 93 -18.83 21.79 22.30
C SER A 93 -19.30 20.35 22.45
N VAL A 94 -18.38 19.45 22.82
CA VAL A 94 -18.66 18.05 23.10
C VAL A 94 -18.26 17.75 24.54
N THR A 95 -19.24 17.35 25.35
CA THR A 95 -19.04 17.06 26.78
C THR A 95 -19.52 15.65 27.11
N ALA A 96 -18.66 14.87 27.75
CA ALA A 96 -18.97 13.55 28.27
C ALA A 96 -18.65 13.46 29.76
N GLY A 97 -19.48 12.75 30.52
CA GLY A 97 -19.23 12.52 31.95
C GLY A 97 -18.02 11.62 32.23
N ASN A 98 -17.63 10.80 31.25
CA ASN A 98 -16.51 9.87 31.31
C ASN A 98 -15.62 10.09 30.08
N ASP A 99 -15.91 9.50 28.91
CA ASP A 99 -14.98 9.56 27.77
C ASP A 99 -15.55 10.25 26.53
N VAL A 100 -14.69 10.98 25.81
CA VAL A 100 -14.94 11.45 24.44
C VAL A 100 -14.05 10.67 23.48
N THR A 101 -14.63 10.03 22.47
CA THR A 101 -13.88 9.36 21.41
C THR A 101 -14.27 9.92 20.05
N VAL A 102 -13.28 10.35 19.28
CA VAL A 102 -13.38 10.79 17.90
C VAL A 102 -12.49 9.87 17.08
N LYS A 103 -13.10 8.94 16.32
CA LYS A 103 -12.40 7.95 15.51
C LYS A 103 -12.73 8.15 14.04
N GLY A 104 -11.69 8.36 13.22
CA GLY A 104 -11.78 8.72 11.79
C GLY A 104 -12.87 9.74 11.48
N SER A 105 -13.11 10.69 12.38
CA SER A 105 -14.28 11.59 12.38
C SER A 105 -13.82 13.05 12.48
N SER A 106 -14.67 13.98 12.03
CA SER A 106 -14.34 15.41 11.99
C SER A 106 -15.23 16.25 12.92
N ILE A 107 -14.61 17.13 13.70
CA ILE A 107 -15.28 18.15 14.51
C ILE A 107 -14.69 19.50 14.12
N ILE A 108 -15.48 20.35 13.47
CA ILE A 108 -15.02 21.60 12.89
C ILE A 108 -15.90 22.75 13.36
N GLY A 109 -15.26 23.79 13.90
CA GLY A 109 -15.90 25.05 14.29
C GLY A 109 -15.35 26.23 13.50
N ASP A 110 -16.21 27.17 13.11
CA ASP A 110 -15.74 28.48 12.62
C ASP A 110 -15.16 29.35 13.76
N GLY A 111 -15.80 29.26 14.93
CA GLY A 111 -15.36 29.78 16.22
C GLY A 111 -14.64 28.70 17.04
N ASP A 112 -14.93 28.61 18.33
CA ASP A 112 -14.22 27.72 19.25
C ASP A 112 -14.71 26.27 19.16
N VAL A 113 -13.78 25.32 19.28
CA VAL A 113 -14.07 23.89 19.46
C VAL A 113 -13.59 23.44 20.83
N ALA A 114 -14.49 22.81 21.61
CA ALA A 114 -14.20 22.32 22.94
C ALA A 114 -14.58 20.84 23.08
N LEU A 115 -13.62 19.99 23.43
CA LEU A 115 -13.85 18.61 23.85
C LEU A 115 -13.57 18.51 25.34
N LYS A 116 -14.56 18.03 26.11
CA LYS A 116 -14.44 17.84 27.55
C LYS A 116 -14.89 16.46 27.96
N ALA A 117 -14.01 15.72 28.62
CA ALA A 117 -14.26 14.42 29.18
C ALA A 117 -13.99 14.43 30.69
N GLY A 118 -14.78 13.66 31.45
CA GLY A 118 -14.53 13.45 32.87
C GLY A 118 -13.36 12.50 33.15
N HIS A 119 -12.92 11.73 32.15
CA HIS A 119 -11.77 10.84 32.24
C HIS A 119 -10.86 11.03 31.03
N ASP A 120 -11.18 10.46 29.86
CA ASP A 120 -10.28 10.49 28.70
C ASP A 120 -10.87 11.15 27.45
N VAL A 121 -10.04 11.87 26.70
CA VAL A 121 -10.33 12.30 25.32
C VAL A 121 -9.43 11.54 24.35
N ASN A 122 -10.02 10.81 23.41
CA ASN A 122 -9.33 10.03 22.39
C ASN A 122 -9.68 10.58 21.00
N VAL A 123 -8.68 11.09 20.27
CA VAL A 123 -8.82 11.56 18.88
C VAL A 123 -7.89 10.70 18.02
N VAL A 124 -8.45 9.71 17.34
CA VAL A 124 -7.66 8.64 16.70
C VAL A 124 -8.07 8.42 15.25
N ALA A 125 -7.15 8.05 14.37
CA ALA A 125 -7.48 7.61 13.02
C ALA A 125 -8.39 6.37 13.03
N ALA A 126 -9.24 6.23 12.01
CA ALA A 126 -9.74 4.91 11.66
C ALA A 126 -8.73 4.17 10.77
N THR A 127 -9.09 3.01 10.24
CA THR A 127 -8.15 2.16 9.50
C THR A 127 -8.87 1.60 8.29
N ASP A 128 -8.47 2.05 7.11
CA ASP A 128 -8.91 1.50 5.83
C ASP A 128 -8.09 0.25 5.51
N GLU A 129 -8.71 -0.73 4.87
CA GLU A 129 -8.06 -1.97 4.44
C GLU A 129 -8.18 -2.12 2.92
N GLN A 130 -7.08 -2.47 2.26
CA GLN A 130 -7.03 -2.69 0.83
C GLN A 130 -6.38 -4.03 0.57
N SER A 131 -6.96 -4.80 -0.34
CA SER A 131 -6.38 -6.07 -0.80
C SER A 131 -6.51 -6.13 -2.32
N SER A 132 -5.38 -6.44 -2.98
CA SER A 132 -5.32 -6.62 -4.43
C SER A 132 -4.69 -7.97 -4.76
N TYR A 133 -5.31 -8.66 -5.70
CA TYR A 133 -4.86 -9.93 -6.22
C TYR A 133 -4.81 -9.86 -7.74
N HIS A 134 -3.61 -10.07 -8.29
CA HIS A 134 -3.37 -10.10 -9.71
C HIS A 134 -2.75 -11.43 -10.12
N LEU A 135 -3.43 -12.16 -10.99
CA LEU A 135 -2.94 -13.37 -11.63
C LEU A 135 -2.77 -13.14 -13.13
N LYS A 136 -1.62 -13.52 -13.66
CA LYS A 136 -1.36 -13.57 -15.09
C LYS A 136 -0.71 -14.89 -15.47
N GLU A 137 -1.49 -15.72 -16.15
CA GLU A 137 -1.04 -16.96 -16.73
C GLU A 137 -0.92 -16.83 -18.24
N LYS A 138 0.22 -17.22 -18.81
CA LYS A 138 0.42 -17.29 -20.26
C LYS A 138 0.85 -18.69 -20.63
N LYS A 139 0.03 -19.38 -21.40
CA LYS A 139 0.31 -20.69 -22.00
C LYS A 139 0.59 -20.49 -23.48
N LYS A 140 1.83 -20.70 -23.88
CA LYS A 140 2.23 -20.77 -25.28
C LYS A 140 2.33 -22.25 -25.68
N SER A 141 1.88 -22.58 -26.87
CA SER A 141 2.00 -23.93 -27.44
C SER A 141 2.32 -23.86 -28.93
N GLY A 142 3.00 -24.89 -29.44
CA GLY A 142 3.36 -25.03 -30.85
C GLY A 142 4.83 -24.72 -31.11
N LEU A 143 5.12 -24.24 -32.33
CA LEU A 143 6.48 -23.90 -32.76
C LEU A 143 6.95 -22.59 -32.12
N MET A 144 8.04 -22.64 -31.36
CA MET A 144 8.67 -21.52 -30.66
C MET A 144 10.14 -21.38 -31.05
N GLY A 145 10.68 -20.17 -30.92
CA GLY A 145 12.13 -19.95 -31.02
C GLY A 145 12.83 -20.49 -29.78
N SER A 146 13.94 -21.21 -29.95
CA SER A 146 14.72 -21.80 -28.86
C SER A 146 15.65 -20.80 -28.15
N GLY A 147 15.71 -19.54 -28.60
CA GLY A 147 16.68 -18.54 -28.12
C GLY A 147 17.98 -18.48 -28.92
N GLY A 148 18.06 -19.20 -30.05
CA GLY A 148 19.18 -19.20 -31.00
C GLY A 148 18.77 -19.74 -32.38
N ILE A 149 19.69 -20.35 -33.13
CA ILE A 149 19.40 -21.03 -34.40
C ILE A 149 18.78 -22.41 -34.10
N GLY A 150 17.47 -22.44 -33.89
CA GLY A 150 16.72 -23.65 -33.62
C GLY A 150 15.24 -23.39 -33.36
N PHE A 151 14.46 -24.47 -33.39
CA PHE A 151 13.03 -24.41 -33.12
C PHE A 151 12.64 -25.42 -32.04
N THR A 152 11.78 -25.00 -31.14
CA THR A 152 11.20 -25.83 -30.09
C THR A 152 9.73 -26.07 -30.41
N ILE A 153 9.31 -27.32 -30.49
CA ILE A 153 7.89 -27.66 -30.54
C ILE A 153 7.48 -28.13 -29.16
N GLY A 154 6.58 -27.39 -28.52
CA GLY A 154 6.19 -27.72 -27.17
C GLY A 154 5.23 -26.72 -26.54
N THR A 155 5.21 -26.73 -25.21
CA THR A 155 4.41 -25.88 -24.35
C THR A 155 5.30 -25.10 -23.39
N ASN A 156 4.91 -23.87 -23.12
CA ASN A 156 5.55 -23.00 -22.16
C ASN A 156 4.46 -22.26 -21.38
N SER A 157 4.33 -22.57 -20.09
CA SER A 157 3.35 -21.99 -19.18
C SER A 157 4.08 -21.11 -18.17
N THR A 158 3.77 -19.82 -18.19
CA THR A 158 4.28 -18.83 -17.24
C THR A 158 3.13 -18.40 -16.33
N ARG A 159 3.29 -18.44 -15.02
CA ARG A 159 2.29 -17.95 -14.06
C ARG A 159 2.95 -16.92 -13.15
N HIS A 160 2.37 -15.73 -13.11
CA HIS A 160 2.80 -14.63 -12.27
C HIS A 160 1.62 -14.21 -11.40
N GLN A 161 1.82 -14.26 -10.09
CA GLN A 161 0.80 -13.98 -9.09
C GLN A 161 1.34 -12.91 -8.14
N VAL A 162 0.55 -11.85 -7.95
CA VAL A 162 0.84 -10.78 -7.00
C VAL A 162 -0.34 -10.72 -6.03
N ASN A 163 -0.06 -10.78 -4.73
CA ASN A 163 -1.02 -10.52 -3.67
C ASN A 163 -0.51 -9.33 -2.87
N GLU A 164 -1.31 -8.30 -2.71
CA GLU A 164 -1.00 -7.15 -1.88
C GLU A 164 -2.08 -7.00 -0.84
N ASP A 165 -1.67 -6.91 0.42
CA ASP A 165 -2.56 -6.53 1.52
C ASP A 165 -2.02 -5.20 2.08
N GLY A 166 -2.90 -4.24 2.31
CA GLY A 166 -2.56 -2.93 2.84
C GLY A 166 -3.55 -2.50 3.92
N THR A 167 -3.04 -1.84 4.95
CA THR A 167 -3.86 -1.09 5.91
C THR A 167 -3.36 0.34 5.93
N THR A 168 -4.25 1.30 5.73
CA THR A 168 -3.93 2.72 5.65
C THR A 168 -4.72 3.46 6.72
N GLN A 169 -4.02 4.07 7.68
CA GLN A 169 -4.63 4.95 8.69
C GLN A 169 -4.65 6.40 8.21
N SER A 170 -3.72 6.78 7.33
CA SER A 170 -3.55 8.15 6.83
C SER A 170 -4.71 8.68 5.97
N GLN A 171 -5.66 7.84 5.55
CA GLN A 171 -6.81 8.25 4.74
C GLN A 171 -8.12 8.41 5.54
N SER A 172 -8.15 7.92 6.78
CA SER A 172 -9.27 8.06 7.72
C SER A 172 -8.83 8.83 8.97
N VAL A 173 -8.14 9.96 8.75
CA VAL A 173 -7.65 10.88 9.78
C VAL A 173 -8.82 11.45 10.57
N SER A 174 -8.70 11.49 11.91
CA SER A 174 -9.63 12.30 12.73
C SER A 174 -9.21 13.76 12.70
N THR A 175 -10.15 14.68 12.54
CA THR A 175 -9.86 16.11 12.51
C THR A 175 -10.63 16.84 13.58
N VAL A 176 -9.94 17.56 14.47
CA VAL A 176 -10.56 18.47 15.45
C VAL A 176 -10.03 19.87 15.19
N GLY A 177 -10.87 20.74 14.63
CA GLY A 177 -10.40 21.95 13.96
C GLY A 177 -11.22 23.18 14.27
N SER A 178 -10.55 24.33 14.43
CA SER A 178 -11.16 25.65 14.45
C SER A 178 -10.56 26.54 13.37
N THR A 179 -11.41 27.15 12.52
CA THR A 179 -10.96 28.00 11.39
C THR A 179 -10.77 29.47 11.77
N GLY A 180 -11.40 29.94 12.86
CA GLY A 180 -11.29 31.33 13.32
C GLY A 180 -11.16 31.50 14.85
N GLY A 181 -11.17 30.41 15.61
CA GLY A 181 -11.16 30.37 17.06
C GLY A 181 -10.06 29.48 17.66
N ASN A 182 -10.33 29.00 18.86
CA ASN A 182 -9.45 28.13 19.63
C ASN A 182 -9.93 26.68 19.55
N VAL A 183 -9.02 25.75 19.82
CA VAL A 183 -9.36 24.36 20.14
C VAL A 183 -8.95 24.09 21.58
N SER A 184 -9.87 23.58 22.40
CA SER A 184 -9.62 23.17 23.78
C SER A 184 -10.00 21.71 23.99
N ILE A 185 -9.03 20.88 24.35
CA ILE A 185 -9.22 19.47 24.70
C ILE A 185 -8.93 19.33 26.20
N ILE A 186 -9.93 18.94 26.98
CA ILE A 186 -9.84 18.80 28.43
C ILE A 186 -10.24 17.37 28.81
N ALA A 187 -9.31 16.67 29.44
CA ALA A 187 -9.50 15.35 30.04
C ALA A 187 -9.00 15.41 31.49
N ASP A 188 -9.57 14.61 32.40
CA ASP A 188 -9.06 14.52 33.77
C ASP A 188 -7.81 13.62 33.82
N SER A 189 -7.85 12.51 33.07
CA SER A 189 -6.81 11.49 33.02
C SER A 189 -5.96 11.63 31.76
N LYS A 190 -6.45 11.24 30.58
CA LYS A 190 -5.64 11.17 29.36
C LYS A 190 -6.25 11.90 28.17
N ALA A 191 -5.42 12.67 27.47
CA ALA A 191 -5.69 13.12 26.11
C ALA A 191 -4.79 12.33 25.15
N HIS A 192 -5.39 11.45 24.35
CA HIS A 192 -4.70 10.65 23.33
C HIS A 192 -5.04 11.16 21.94
N ILE A 193 -4.01 11.55 21.18
CA ILE A 193 -4.15 12.06 19.81
C ILE A 193 -3.25 11.19 18.92
N SER A 194 -3.84 10.35 18.06
CA SER A 194 -3.08 9.38 17.27
C SER A 194 -3.54 9.34 15.81
N GLY A 195 -2.66 9.65 14.86
CA GLY A 195 -3.04 9.71 13.44
C GLY A 195 -4.18 10.72 13.18
N ALA A 196 -4.17 11.84 13.90
CA ALA A 196 -5.23 12.84 13.89
C ALA A 196 -4.64 14.24 13.73
N ASP A 197 -5.42 15.12 13.11
CA ASP A 197 -5.11 16.54 12.97
C ASP A 197 -5.89 17.34 14.00
N VAL A 198 -5.17 18.11 14.82
CA VAL A 198 -5.77 19.06 15.76
C VAL A 198 -5.29 20.46 15.42
N ILE A 199 -6.19 21.31 14.94
CA ILE A 199 -5.83 22.59 14.30
C ILE A 199 -6.64 23.73 14.93
N ALA A 200 -5.97 24.78 15.39
CA ALA A 200 -6.63 25.99 15.88
C ALA A 200 -6.09 27.21 15.14
N ALA A 201 -6.97 28.10 14.68
CA ALA A 201 -6.56 29.38 14.08
C ALA A 201 -5.94 30.35 15.09
N LYS A 202 -6.36 30.27 16.37
CA LYS A 202 -5.83 31.08 17.47
C LYS A 202 -4.97 30.23 18.40
N ASN A 203 -5.56 29.62 19.42
CA ASN A 203 -4.84 28.84 20.42
C ASN A 203 -5.31 27.39 20.44
N LEU A 204 -4.36 26.48 20.63
CA LEU A 204 -4.62 25.08 20.95
C LEU A 204 -4.29 24.86 22.43
N ASN A 205 -5.28 24.45 23.22
CA ASN A 205 -5.13 24.12 24.63
C ASN A 205 -5.44 22.64 24.84
N VAL A 206 -4.51 21.88 25.42
CA VAL A 206 -4.73 20.48 25.80
C VAL A 206 -4.38 20.34 27.27
N VAL A 207 -5.36 19.95 28.08
CA VAL A 207 -5.23 19.79 29.53
C VAL A 207 -5.65 18.37 29.89
N ALA A 208 -4.71 17.59 30.43
CA ALA A 208 -4.91 16.23 30.91
C ALA A 208 -3.81 15.87 31.90
N GLY A 209 -4.03 14.83 32.72
CA GLY A 209 -2.97 14.22 33.52
C GLY A 209 -1.85 13.63 32.66
N GLU A 210 -2.21 13.01 31.53
CA GLU A 210 -1.31 12.50 30.50
C GLU A 210 -1.72 13.03 29.12
N ILE A 211 -0.75 13.48 28.33
CA ILE A 211 -0.94 13.85 26.92
C ILE A 211 -0.07 12.93 26.08
N ALA A 212 -0.70 12.08 25.27
CA ALA A 212 -0.03 11.15 24.37
C ALA A 212 -0.34 11.53 22.92
N VAL A 213 0.71 11.73 22.12
CA VAL A 213 0.61 12.08 20.69
C VAL A 213 1.41 11.08 19.88
N ASP A 214 0.70 10.24 19.11
CA ASP A 214 1.29 9.16 18.33
C ASP A 214 1.10 9.40 16.82
N PRO A 215 2.10 9.07 15.98
CA PRO A 215 1.90 9.10 14.53
C PRO A 215 0.97 7.97 14.07
N GLY A 216 0.18 8.22 13.02
CA GLY A 216 -0.52 7.16 12.30
C GLY A 216 0.46 6.26 11.53
N ASN A 217 0.16 4.97 11.40
CA ASN A 217 1.02 4.02 10.70
C ASN A 217 0.29 3.39 9.50
N ASP A 218 0.96 3.36 8.35
CA ASP A 218 0.49 2.65 7.16
C ASP A 218 1.34 1.40 6.92
N LEU A 219 0.69 0.28 6.61
CA LEU A 219 1.37 -0.99 6.33
C LEU A 219 0.97 -1.48 4.94
N LEU A 220 1.95 -1.74 4.08
CA LEU A 220 1.74 -2.40 2.79
C LEU A 220 2.59 -3.67 2.71
N ARG A 221 1.94 -4.81 2.46
CA ARG A 221 2.58 -6.12 2.30
C ARG A 221 2.31 -6.69 0.91
N ARG A 222 3.35 -6.72 0.07
CA ARG A 222 3.34 -7.30 -1.27
C ARG A 222 4.00 -8.68 -1.30
N LYS A 223 3.32 -9.69 -1.82
CA LYS A 223 3.84 -11.05 -2.05
C LYS A 223 3.75 -11.40 -3.53
N GLU A 224 4.90 -11.65 -4.15
CA GLU A 224 5.01 -11.98 -5.58
C GLU A 224 5.46 -13.43 -5.76
N THR A 225 4.78 -14.19 -6.62
CA THR A 225 5.10 -15.59 -6.95
C THR A 225 5.23 -15.76 -8.45
N TYR A 226 6.32 -16.38 -8.89
CA TYR A 226 6.62 -16.63 -10.30
C TYR A 226 6.88 -18.11 -10.56
N GLU A 227 6.08 -18.73 -11.43
CA GLU A 227 6.19 -20.13 -11.81
C GLU A 227 6.38 -20.28 -13.33
N GLN A 228 7.28 -21.17 -13.72
CA GLN A 228 7.63 -21.45 -15.12
C GLN A 228 7.65 -22.95 -15.37
N LYS A 229 6.83 -23.43 -16.31
CA LYS A 229 6.74 -24.84 -16.70
C LYS A 229 6.92 -24.96 -18.21
N LYS A 230 7.98 -25.64 -18.64
CA LYS A 230 8.31 -25.87 -20.05
C LYS A 230 8.32 -27.36 -20.34
N SER A 231 7.77 -27.77 -21.48
CA SER A 231 7.82 -29.14 -21.97
C SER A 231 7.81 -29.12 -23.49
N GLY A 232 8.78 -29.76 -24.15
CA GLY A 232 8.88 -29.74 -25.60
C GLY A 232 10.15 -30.39 -26.13
N LEU A 233 10.14 -30.67 -27.43
CA LEU A 233 11.29 -31.15 -28.19
C LEU A 233 11.96 -29.95 -28.86
N THR A 234 13.24 -29.71 -28.55
CA THR A 234 14.03 -28.65 -29.18
C THR A 234 14.94 -29.26 -30.23
N LEU A 235 14.82 -28.79 -31.46
CA LEU A 235 15.75 -29.08 -32.55
C LEU A 235 16.62 -27.84 -32.76
N SER A 236 17.85 -27.91 -32.28
CA SER A 236 18.84 -26.84 -32.39
C SER A 236 19.99 -27.29 -33.29
N VAL A 237 20.45 -26.40 -34.17
CA VAL A 237 21.72 -26.58 -34.86
C VAL A 237 22.79 -25.95 -33.96
N SER A 238 23.44 -26.78 -33.14
CA SER A 238 24.59 -26.34 -32.35
C SER A 238 25.78 -26.15 -33.28
N SER A 239 26.04 -24.93 -33.73
CA SER A 239 27.36 -24.57 -34.23
C SER A 239 28.16 -24.01 -33.06
N ALA A 240 29.31 -24.62 -32.76
CA ALA A 240 30.15 -24.32 -31.60
C ALA A 240 30.83 -22.93 -31.61
N ILE A 241 30.26 -21.92 -32.28
CA ILE A 241 30.96 -20.67 -32.58
C ILE A 241 30.09 -19.40 -32.55
N THR A 242 28.83 -19.45 -32.09
CA THR A 242 27.92 -18.28 -32.19
C THR A 242 27.73 -17.47 -30.90
N ASP A 243 28.16 -17.93 -29.73
CA ASP A 243 27.94 -17.17 -28.47
C ASP A 243 28.88 -15.96 -28.31
N ALA A 244 30.05 -15.96 -28.95
CA ALA A 244 30.95 -14.79 -28.93
C ALA A 244 30.46 -13.64 -29.84
N ALA A 245 29.70 -13.95 -30.90
CA ALA A 245 29.32 -12.95 -31.90
C ALA A 245 28.14 -12.06 -31.46
N MET A 246 27.20 -12.57 -30.65
CA MET A 246 26.06 -11.79 -30.16
C MET A 246 26.41 -10.87 -28.97
N ALA A 247 27.38 -11.27 -28.13
CA ALA A 247 27.93 -10.40 -27.09
C ALA A 247 28.74 -9.22 -27.70
N ALA A 248 29.49 -9.49 -28.79
CA ALA A 248 30.22 -8.45 -29.51
C ALA A 248 29.29 -7.43 -30.19
N ASN A 249 28.16 -7.86 -30.77
CA ASN A 249 27.33 -6.97 -31.58
C ASN A 249 26.53 -5.93 -30.75
N ASN A 250 26.17 -6.24 -29.50
CA ASN A 250 25.51 -5.29 -28.59
C ASN A 250 26.48 -4.35 -27.89
N ALA A 251 27.74 -4.74 -27.68
CA ALA A 251 28.79 -3.87 -27.15
C ALA A 251 29.28 -2.83 -28.17
N ILE A 252 29.32 -3.21 -29.46
CA ILE A 252 29.80 -2.33 -30.54
C ILE A 252 28.81 -1.21 -30.87
N LYS A 253 27.50 -1.43 -30.76
CA LYS A 253 26.47 -0.39 -31.02
C LYS A 253 26.38 0.73 -29.98
N ARG A 254 27.00 0.60 -28.80
CA ARG A 254 27.12 1.71 -27.82
C ARG A 254 28.45 2.46 -27.89
N GLY A 255 29.42 1.93 -28.62
CA GLY A 255 30.75 2.55 -28.75
C GLY A 255 30.79 3.74 -29.70
N SER A 256 29.76 3.96 -30.51
CA SER A 256 29.68 5.07 -31.47
C SER A 256 29.06 6.35 -30.91
N GLU A 257 28.58 6.36 -29.66
CA GLU A 257 27.93 7.53 -29.03
C GLU A 257 28.66 8.08 -27.80
N VAL A 258 29.80 7.51 -27.40
CA VAL A 258 30.55 8.00 -26.24
C VAL A 258 31.92 8.51 -26.67
N SER A 259 32.11 9.82 -26.54
CA SER A 259 33.26 10.60 -27.01
C SER A 259 34.44 10.64 -26.01
N ASP A 260 34.65 9.59 -25.21
CA ASP A 260 35.72 9.58 -24.20
C ASP A 260 36.52 8.26 -24.21
N ASP A 261 37.82 8.37 -24.51
CA ASP A 261 38.74 7.25 -24.77
C ASP A 261 38.97 6.35 -23.53
N ARG A 262 38.73 6.87 -22.32
CA ARG A 262 38.90 6.09 -21.08
C ARG A 262 37.75 5.11 -20.82
N LEU A 263 36.54 5.44 -21.26
CA LEU A 263 35.38 4.54 -21.18
C LEU A 263 35.52 3.36 -22.15
N LYS A 264 36.07 3.59 -23.35
CA LYS A 264 36.44 2.51 -24.29
C LYS A 264 37.42 1.51 -23.67
N ALA A 265 38.43 2.01 -22.95
CA ALA A 265 39.42 1.16 -22.29
C ALA A 265 38.80 0.31 -21.17
N LEU A 266 37.88 0.88 -20.39
CA LEU A 266 37.20 0.16 -19.30
C LEU A 266 36.27 -0.95 -19.82
N TYR A 267 35.55 -0.72 -20.93
CA TYR A 267 34.77 -1.77 -21.59
C TYR A 267 35.66 -2.87 -22.18
N GLY A 268 36.86 -2.53 -22.66
CA GLY A 268 37.84 -3.51 -23.12
C GLY A 268 38.32 -4.48 -22.03
N VAL A 269 38.50 -4.00 -20.81
CA VAL A 269 38.92 -4.84 -19.67
C VAL A 269 37.79 -5.73 -19.15
N LYS A 270 36.55 -5.23 -19.15
CA LYS A 270 35.38 -6.01 -18.70
C LYS A 270 35.09 -7.20 -19.62
N ALA A 271 35.27 -7.03 -20.93
CA ALA A 271 35.15 -8.10 -21.91
C ALA A 271 36.19 -9.22 -21.73
N ALA A 272 37.39 -8.90 -21.24
CA ALA A 272 38.44 -9.88 -20.98
C ALA A 272 38.14 -10.77 -19.74
N GLN A 273 37.41 -10.26 -18.74
CA GLN A 273 37.02 -11.05 -17.57
C GLN A 273 35.86 -12.01 -17.84
N ASP A 274 34.89 -11.61 -18.67
CA ASP A 274 33.76 -12.48 -19.05
C ASP A 274 34.20 -13.68 -19.94
N MET A 275 35.33 -13.57 -20.64
CA MET A 275 35.91 -14.67 -21.43
C MET A 275 36.41 -15.85 -20.57
N TRP A 276 36.82 -15.63 -19.31
CA TRP A 276 37.30 -16.71 -18.45
C TRP A 276 36.17 -17.59 -17.89
N VAL A 277 35.01 -16.98 -17.62
CA VAL A 277 33.81 -17.68 -17.11
C VAL A 277 33.12 -18.50 -18.20
N ALA A 278 33.26 -18.11 -19.47
CA ALA A 278 32.73 -18.88 -20.61
C ALA A 278 33.61 -20.09 -20.99
N GLY A 279 34.93 -20.05 -20.72
CA GLY A 279 35.88 -21.11 -21.09
C GLY A 279 35.98 -22.28 -20.12
N SER A 280 35.46 -22.15 -18.88
CA SER A 280 35.60 -23.16 -17.82
C SER A 280 34.25 -23.72 -17.30
N GLY A 281 33.12 -23.38 -17.94
CA GLY A 281 31.78 -23.80 -17.51
C GLY A 281 31.26 -25.13 -18.07
N ALA A 282 32.07 -25.90 -18.80
CA ALA A 282 31.63 -27.15 -19.44
C ALA A 282 31.68 -28.40 -18.52
N ALA A 283 32.09 -28.27 -17.25
CA ALA A 283 32.26 -29.43 -16.37
C ALA A 283 31.91 -29.17 -14.89
N SER A 284 30.71 -28.65 -14.58
CA SER A 284 30.07 -28.89 -13.26
C SER A 284 28.67 -28.28 -13.19
N VAL A 285 27.65 -29.00 -13.66
CA VAL A 285 26.25 -28.75 -13.24
C VAL A 285 25.59 -30.07 -12.89
N ALA A 286 26.23 -30.81 -11.97
CA ALA A 286 25.62 -31.90 -11.22
C ALA A 286 25.76 -31.54 -9.73
N GLY A 287 24.72 -30.95 -9.16
CA GLY A 287 24.72 -30.48 -7.77
C GLY A 287 23.54 -29.56 -7.50
N GLY A 288 22.36 -30.17 -7.28
CA GLY A 288 21.15 -29.45 -6.90
C GLY A 288 21.29 -28.83 -5.51
N GLY A 289 21.53 -27.52 -5.44
CA GLY A 289 21.38 -26.71 -4.23
C GLY A 289 20.12 -25.85 -4.33
N ARG A 290 19.07 -26.19 -3.57
CA ARG A 290 17.88 -25.35 -3.39
C ARG A 290 18.30 -24.04 -2.72
N ARG A 291 18.36 -22.94 -3.46
CA ARG A 291 18.42 -21.59 -2.86
C ARG A 291 16.99 -21.04 -2.72
N ARG A 292 16.52 -20.97 -1.47
CA ARG A 292 15.42 -20.08 -1.08
C ARG A 292 15.96 -18.65 -1.13
N TYR A 293 15.34 -17.80 -1.93
CA TYR A 293 15.55 -16.35 -1.86
C TYR A 293 14.43 -15.78 -1.00
N GLU A 294 14.74 -15.47 0.25
CA GLU A 294 13.88 -14.65 1.11
C GLU A 294 14.32 -13.20 0.87
N CYS A 295 13.52 -12.45 0.12
CA CYS A 295 13.75 -11.02 -0.07
C CYS A 295 13.08 -10.30 1.12
N ARG A 296 13.87 -9.96 2.15
CA ARG A 296 13.44 -9.01 3.17
C ARG A 296 13.70 -7.59 2.67
N SER A 297 12.62 -6.81 2.73
CA SER A 297 12.50 -5.35 2.75
C SER A 297 13.73 -4.50 2.43
N CYS A 298 13.52 -3.56 1.49
CA CYS A 298 14.42 -2.45 1.21
C CYS A 298 14.50 -1.53 2.43
N GLY A 299 15.65 -1.54 3.09
CA GLY A 299 16.07 -0.58 4.11
C GLY A 299 17.58 -0.43 3.99
N THR A 300 18.03 0.81 3.89
CA THR A 300 19.39 1.28 3.61
C THR A 300 20.48 0.53 4.41
N GLU A 301 21.65 0.34 3.78
CA GLU A 301 22.87 -0.39 4.23
C GLU A 301 22.97 -1.89 3.89
N CYS A 302 23.57 -2.17 2.73
CA CYS A 302 24.02 -3.49 2.34
C CYS A 302 25.40 -3.78 2.99
N ARG A 303 25.42 -4.40 4.17
CA ARG A 303 26.65 -4.89 4.80
C ARG A 303 26.88 -6.35 4.41
N LEU A 304 27.96 -6.61 3.67
CA LEU A 304 28.46 -7.95 3.37
C LEU A 304 28.79 -8.70 4.68
N GLN A 305 28.00 -9.71 5.03
CA GLN A 305 28.37 -10.69 6.06
C GLN A 305 28.91 -11.94 5.36
N GLN A 306 30.23 -12.05 5.36
CA GLN A 306 30.99 -13.18 4.83
C GLN A 306 31.01 -14.27 5.91
N LYS A 307 30.19 -15.32 5.75
CA LYS A 307 30.23 -16.48 6.65
C LYS A 307 31.42 -17.35 6.27
N HIS A 308 32.43 -17.36 7.13
CA HIS A 308 33.52 -18.35 7.13
C HIS A 308 32.93 -19.76 7.19
N ILE A 309 33.40 -20.63 6.31
CA ILE A 309 33.26 -22.08 6.43
C ILE A 309 34.65 -22.56 6.85
N ASP A 310 34.77 -22.97 8.11
CA ASP A 310 35.90 -23.78 8.56
C ASP A 310 35.70 -25.22 8.05
N LEU A 311 36.79 -25.80 7.57
CA LEU A 311 36.91 -27.20 7.12
C LEU A 311 36.72 -28.19 8.28
#